data_AF-A0A165QMQ8-F1
#
_entry.id   AF-A0A165QMQ8-F1
#
_cell.length_a   1.000
_cell.length_b   1.000
_cell.length_c   1.000
_cell.angle_alpha   90.00
_cell.angle_beta   90.00
_cell.angle_gamma   90.00
#
_symmetry.space_group_name_H-M   'P 1'
#
loop_
_entity.id
_entity.type
_entity.pdbx_description
1 polymer ?
#
loop_
_entity_poly.entity_id
_entity_poly.type
_entity_poly.pdbx_seq_one_letter_code
_entity_poly.pdbx_strand_id
1 'polypeptide(L)'
;MSDRNLLLLSAALSCVVSLLFSLLLFRRLAGWKLHAGRIRLHLKPPSIRIHDLRYSHRTPIPNPDLKLPDQPFSLTAAQIVVKFHIPRPSYPAWATITVKDIFHTSPQSTASSAGASLTLWLFPYAFRFTAGTCARVQIDDFRVRVFDSKSTPRWVEALRGNLIQTMLKGEILRCDDFKTSVHFGVPDRYLSRASRERQQMEGVEGMEEMMITAMLDGYHIKNWQGRIYAMGCVDMQWRDVLQEDRGRFVLIVKEGRWIKVREAYELMSPINPWYQIPSSIIHLPMTLYQTWLDPASAADVYVTTTNVSYDQFRMRDSELLRQASLLAVENAWIFGGIIEGLAGDLLMRKARPGGCYTDAVLETVTESPDRKGLAGTRREQRCLEEVAEENRALVHPNGRVGKE
;
A
#
# COMPACT_ATOMS: atom_id res chain seq x y z
N MET A 1 43.73 -16.72 -8.51
CA MET A 1 42.46 -16.06 -8.11
C MET A 1 41.47 -15.90 -9.29
N SER A 2 41.67 -16.60 -10.42
CA SER A 2 40.91 -16.45 -11.67
C SER A 2 39.72 -17.42 -11.79
N ASP A 3 39.87 -18.67 -11.31
CA ASP A 3 38.94 -19.74 -11.71
C ASP A 3 37.64 -19.79 -10.89
N ARG A 4 37.65 -19.27 -9.66
CA ARG A 4 36.44 -19.20 -8.81
C ARG A 4 35.44 -18.16 -9.29
N ASN A 5 35.91 -17.06 -9.87
CA ASN A 5 35.04 -16.01 -10.42
C ASN A 5 34.38 -16.47 -11.74
N LEU A 6 35.09 -17.29 -12.52
CA LEU A 6 34.54 -17.88 -13.76
C LEU A 6 33.40 -18.86 -13.46
N LEU A 7 33.56 -19.70 -12.43
CA LEU A 7 32.54 -20.66 -11.98
C LEU A 7 31.25 -19.97 -11.47
N LEU A 8 31.40 -18.88 -10.72
CA LEU A 8 30.26 -18.08 -10.26
C LEU A 8 29.54 -17.39 -11.42
N LEU A 9 30.27 -16.86 -12.39
CA LEU A 9 29.70 -16.25 -13.59
C LEU A 9 28.96 -17.28 -14.44
N SER A 10 29.51 -18.48 -14.62
CA SER A 10 28.86 -19.56 -15.38
C SER A 10 27.60 -20.08 -14.68
N ALA A 11 27.60 -20.17 -13.34
CA ALA A 11 26.42 -20.56 -12.58
C ALA A 11 25.31 -19.49 -12.66
N ALA A 12 25.67 -18.21 -12.60
CA ALA A 12 24.73 -17.11 -12.77
C ALA A 12 24.14 -17.08 -14.18
N LEU A 13 24.97 -17.23 -15.21
CA LEU A 13 24.52 -17.34 -16.61
C LEU A 13 23.63 -18.56 -16.83
N SER A 14 23.99 -19.72 -16.27
CA SER A 14 23.18 -20.94 -16.31
C SER A 14 21.79 -20.74 -15.68
N CYS A 15 21.71 -20.07 -14.53
CA CYS A 15 20.44 -19.73 -13.90
C CYS A 15 19.60 -18.76 -14.74
N VAL A 16 20.22 -17.71 -15.29
CA VAL A 16 19.52 -16.72 -16.14
C VAL A 16 19.01 -17.37 -17.42
N VAL A 17 19.83 -18.21 -18.07
CA VAL A 17 19.45 -18.98 -19.26
C VAL A 17 18.33 -19.97 -18.92
N SER A 18 18.41 -20.69 -17.80
CA SER A 18 17.37 -21.65 -17.37
C SER A 18 16.04 -20.96 -17.03
N LEU A 19 16.08 -19.76 -16.43
CA LEU A 19 14.90 -18.93 -16.19
C LEU A 19 14.30 -18.38 -17.48
N LEU A 20 15.12 -17.92 -18.42
CA LEU A 20 14.68 -17.54 -19.76
C LEU A 20 14.09 -18.75 -20.51
N PHE A 21 14.69 -19.92 -20.39
CA PHE A 21 14.21 -21.14 -21.03
C PHE A 21 12.90 -21.64 -20.40
N SER A 22 12.73 -21.55 -19.08
CA SER A 22 11.46 -21.89 -18.43
C SER A 22 10.35 -20.91 -18.79
N LEU A 23 10.68 -19.62 -18.95
CA LEU A 23 9.78 -18.58 -19.48
C LEU A 23 9.39 -18.84 -20.94
N LEU A 24 10.31 -19.35 -21.76
CA LEU A 24 10.06 -19.64 -23.19
C LEU A 24 9.30 -20.96 -23.40
N LEU A 25 9.43 -21.94 -22.52
CA LEU A 25 8.96 -23.31 -22.77
C LEU A 25 7.49 -23.60 -22.43
N PHE A 26 6.70 -22.65 -21.90
CA PHE A 26 5.27 -22.85 -21.55
C PHE A 26 4.99 -24.15 -20.75
N ARG A 27 5.98 -24.70 -20.03
CA ARG A 27 5.83 -25.97 -19.31
C ARG A 27 5.16 -25.72 -17.97
N ARG A 28 4.20 -26.60 -17.62
CA ARG A 28 3.59 -26.66 -16.29
C ARG A 28 4.66 -27.09 -15.29
N LEU A 29 5.24 -26.14 -14.56
CA LEU A 29 6.07 -26.43 -13.41
C LEU A 29 5.16 -26.46 -12.17
N ALA A 30 5.07 -27.59 -11.47
CA ALA A 30 4.42 -27.71 -10.17
C ALA A 30 2.95 -27.23 -10.06
N GLY A 31 2.13 -27.39 -11.12
CA GLY A 31 0.72 -26.97 -11.13
C GLY A 31 0.49 -25.50 -11.51
N TRP A 32 1.56 -24.80 -11.90
CA TRP A 32 1.51 -23.40 -12.28
C TRP A 32 1.21 -23.32 -13.77
N LYS A 33 0.26 -22.48 -14.16
CA LYS A 33 -0.08 -22.22 -15.56
C LYS A 33 0.23 -20.77 -15.87
N LEU A 34 1.36 -20.54 -16.54
CA LEU A 34 1.69 -19.28 -17.16
C LEU A 34 1.24 -19.32 -18.63
N HIS A 35 0.38 -18.37 -19.00
CA HIS A 35 -0.08 -18.17 -20.35
C HIS A 35 0.29 -16.76 -20.79
N ALA A 36 0.88 -16.63 -21.97
CA ALA A 36 1.19 -15.37 -22.60
C ALA A 36 0.55 -15.40 -23.99
N GLY A 37 -0.36 -14.47 -24.27
CA GLY A 37 -1.12 -14.47 -25.52
C GLY A 37 -0.25 -14.15 -26.73
N ARG A 38 0.54 -13.07 -26.66
CA ARG A 38 1.42 -12.67 -27.76
C ARG A 38 2.70 -12.02 -27.27
N ILE A 39 3.83 -12.48 -27.77
CA ILE A 39 5.15 -11.89 -27.54
C ILE A 39 5.60 -11.18 -28.82
N ARG A 40 5.97 -9.90 -28.73
CA ARG A 40 6.56 -9.13 -29.84
C ARG A 40 7.94 -8.62 -29.43
N LEU A 41 8.92 -8.87 -30.28
CA LEU A 41 10.28 -8.36 -30.13
C LEU A 41 10.48 -7.22 -31.13
N HIS A 42 10.97 -6.09 -30.64
CA HIS A 42 11.39 -4.97 -31.48
C HIS A 42 12.88 -4.77 -31.29
N LEU A 43 13.64 -4.60 -32.38
CA LEU A 43 15.10 -4.43 -32.32
C LEU A 43 15.53 -2.96 -32.21
N LYS A 44 14.72 -2.02 -32.71
CA LYS A 44 15.06 -0.58 -32.76
C LYS A 44 13.85 0.28 -32.37
N PRO A 45 13.78 0.78 -31.12
CA PRO A 45 14.63 0.45 -29.96
C PRO A 45 14.40 -0.99 -29.46
N PRO A 46 15.39 -1.62 -28.80
CA PRO A 46 15.26 -2.97 -28.26
C PRO A 46 14.16 -3.00 -27.19
N SER A 47 13.06 -3.70 -27.48
CA SER A 47 11.97 -3.89 -26.53
C SER A 47 11.25 -5.22 -26.70
N ILE A 48 10.78 -5.75 -25.58
CA ILE A 48 9.99 -6.98 -25.50
C ILE A 48 8.60 -6.58 -25.03
N ARG A 49 7.56 -6.92 -25.81
CA ARG A 49 6.17 -6.71 -25.44
C ARG A 49 5.48 -8.05 -25.25
N ILE A 50 4.89 -8.27 -24.10
CA ILE A 50 4.11 -9.46 -23.78
C ILE A 50 2.67 -9.01 -23.55
N HIS A 51 1.74 -9.57 -24.30
CA HIS A 51 0.31 -9.28 -24.19
C HIS A 51 -0.42 -10.42 -23.50
N ASP A 52 -1.46 -10.06 -22.75
CA ASP A 52 -2.38 -11.00 -22.10
C ASP A 52 -1.65 -12.02 -21.22
N LEU A 53 -0.77 -11.52 -20.35
CA LEU A 53 -0.10 -12.38 -19.39
C LEU A 53 -1.13 -12.84 -18.36
N ARG A 54 -1.27 -14.15 -18.21
CA ARG A 54 -2.11 -14.78 -17.19
C ARG A 54 -1.30 -15.83 -16.47
N TYR A 55 -1.13 -15.64 -15.19
CA TYR A 55 -0.57 -16.61 -14.28
C TYR A 55 -1.69 -17.12 -13.38
N SER A 56 -1.89 -18.43 -13.34
CA SER A 56 -2.86 -19.05 -12.45
C SER A 56 -2.23 -20.21 -11.71
N HIS A 57 -2.53 -20.29 -10.42
CA HIS A 57 -2.05 -21.32 -9.54
C HIS A 57 -3.20 -21.84 -8.68
N ARG A 58 -3.40 -23.16 -8.71
CA ARG A 58 -4.26 -23.84 -7.75
C ARG A 58 -3.35 -24.40 -6.66
N THR A 59 -3.34 -23.75 -5.50
CA THR A 59 -2.72 -24.32 -4.31
C THR A 59 -3.54 -25.55 -3.92
N PRO A 60 -2.97 -26.77 -3.91
CA PRO A 60 -3.68 -27.97 -3.45
C PRO A 60 -3.76 -28.04 -1.92
N ILE A 61 -3.63 -26.92 -1.21
CA ILE A 61 -3.60 -26.88 0.24
C ILE A 61 -5.01 -26.51 0.72
N PRO A 62 -5.84 -27.48 1.14
CA PRO A 62 -6.95 -27.16 2.01
C PRO A 62 -6.34 -26.63 3.29
N ASN A 63 -6.45 -25.32 3.55
CA ASN A 63 -6.25 -24.84 4.89
C ASN A 63 -7.56 -25.17 5.64
N PRO A 64 -7.59 -26.20 6.50
CA PRO A 64 -8.84 -26.70 7.10
C PRO A 64 -9.60 -25.63 7.89
N ASP A 65 -8.89 -24.59 8.33
CA ASP A 65 -9.46 -23.50 9.12
C ASP A 65 -10.10 -22.40 8.27
N LEU A 66 -9.76 -22.30 6.98
CA LEU A 66 -10.36 -21.33 6.07
C LEU A 66 -11.44 -22.03 5.25
N LYS A 67 -12.71 -21.83 5.65
CA LYS A 67 -13.90 -22.10 4.82
C LYS A 67 -13.97 -21.18 3.60
N LEU A 68 -12.85 -20.91 2.94
CA LEU A 68 -12.81 -20.10 1.75
C LEU A 68 -13.18 -20.99 0.55
N PRO A 69 -13.99 -20.49 -0.39
CA PRO A 69 -14.24 -21.21 -1.63
C PRO A 69 -12.92 -21.48 -2.35
N ASP A 70 -12.87 -22.56 -3.16
CA ASP A 70 -11.74 -22.97 -4.00
C ASP A 70 -11.41 -21.92 -5.09
N GLN A 71 -11.08 -20.70 -4.68
CA GLN A 71 -10.77 -19.61 -5.59
C GLN A 71 -9.30 -19.72 -5.97
N PRO A 72 -8.99 -19.95 -7.25
CA PRO A 72 -7.60 -20.06 -7.68
C PRO A 72 -6.90 -18.71 -7.53
N PHE A 73 -5.62 -18.76 -7.14
CA PHE A 73 -4.75 -17.60 -7.26
C PHE A 73 -4.62 -17.26 -8.75
N SER A 74 -4.92 -16.03 -9.12
CA SER A 74 -4.72 -15.54 -10.48
C SER A 74 -4.06 -14.17 -10.48
N LEU A 75 -3.08 -14.01 -11.35
CA LEU A 75 -2.42 -12.75 -11.65
C LEU A 75 -2.52 -12.55 -13.16
N THR A 76 -3.10 -11.44 -13.58
CA THR A 76 -3.24 -11.08 -14.98
C THR A 76 -2.66 -9.70 -15.23
N ALA A 77 -2.09 -9.51 -16.40
CA ALA A 77 -1.61 -8.22 -16.87
C ALA A 77 -1.91 -8.10 -18.37
N ALA A 78 -2.56 -7.01 -18.78
CA ALA A 78 -2.91 -6.81 -20.19
C ALA A 78 -1.67 -6.67 -21.06
N GLN A 79 -0.65 -5.95 -20.55
CA GLN A 79 0.57 -5.72 -21.30
C GLN A 79 1.78 -5.54 -20.37
N ILE A 80 2.88 -6.22 -20.69
CA ILE A 80 4.20 -5.98 -20.13
C ILE A 80 5.11 -5.52 -21.26
N VAL A 81 5.76 -4.37 -21.09
CA VAL A 81 6.75 -3.84 -22.02
C VAL A 81 8.06 -3.65 -21.29
N VAL A 82 9.08 -4.37 -21.74
CA VAL A 82 10.46 -4.21 -21.29
C VAL A 82 11.20 -3.43 -22.37
N LYS A 83 11.71 -2.24 -22.03
CA LYS A 83 12.55 -1.42 -22.91
C LYS A 83 13.98 -1.48 -22.39
N PHE A 84 14.93 -1.80 -23.26
CA PHE A 84 16.34 -1.76 -22.92
C PHE A 84 16.93 -0.43 -23.36
N HIS A 85 17.80 0.12 -22.51
CA HIS A 85 18.44 1.41 -22.69
C HIS A 85 19.95 1.22 -22.65
N ILE A 86 20.67 2.02 -23.42
CA ILE A 86 22.11 2.18 -23.28
C ILE A 86 22.30 3.23 -22.17
N PRO A 87 22.88 2.87 -21.01
CA PRO A 87 23.08 3.81 -19.91
C PRO A 87 23.92 4.99 -20.36
N ARG A 88 23.47 6.20 -20.03
CA ARG A 88 24.21 7.45 -20.28
C ARG A 88 24.42 8.18 -18.96
N PRO A 89 25.46 9.02 -18.81
CA PRO A 89 25.63 9.82 -17.59
C PRO A 89 24.40 10.66 -17.23
N SER A 90 23.64 11.14 -18.23
CA SER A 90 22.39 11.88 -18.03
C SER A 90 21.18 11.01 -17.70
N TYR A 91 21.23 9.71 -18.00
CA TYR A 91 20.16 8.74 -17.76
C TYR A 91 20.76 7.33 -17.60
N PRO A 92 21.17 6.95 -16.37
CA PRO A 92 21.92 5.72 -16.13
C PRO A 92 21.03 4.47 -16.09
N ALA A 93 19.78 4.55 -16.55
CA ALA A 93 18.92 3.37 -16.61
C ALA A 93 19.37 2.44 -17.72
N TRP A 94 19.35 1.13 -17.44
CA TRP A 94 19.61 0.09 -18.44
C TRP A 94 18.33 -0.60 -18.90
N ALA A 95 17.27 -0.56 -18.10
CA ALA A 95 15.97 -1.09 -18.48
C ALA A 95 14.81 -0.34 -17.82
N THR A 96 13.69 -0.29 -18.54
CA THR A 96 12.41 0.17 -18.01
C THR A 96 11.35 -0.90 -18.30
N ILE A 97 10.69 -1.38 -17.27
CA ILE A 97 9.63 -2.38 -17.33
C ILE A 97 8.32 -1.67 -17.00
N THR A 98 7.41 -1.58 -17.97
CA THR A 98 6.07 -1.05 -17.76
C THR A 98 5.05 -2.16 -17.86
N VAL A 99 4.19 -2.28 -16.87
CA VAL A 99 3.10 -3.25 -16.80
C VAL A 99 1.79 -2.47 -16.76
N LYS A 100 0.81 -2.87 -17.57
CA LYS A 100 -0.51 -2.25 -17.63
C LYS A 100 -1.59 -3.21 -17.17
N ASP A 101 -2.60 -2.65 -16.51
CA ASP A 101 -3.81 -3.35 -16.09
C ASP A 101 -3.50 -4.64 -15.32
N ILE A 102 -2.82 -4.47 -14.19
CA ILE A 102 -2.46 -5.57 -13.29
C ILE A 102 -3.69 -5.92 -12.47
N PHE A 103 -4.08 -7.19 -12.48
CA PHE A 103 -5.12 -7.71 -11.59
C PHE A 103 -4.63 -8.98 -10.92
N HIS A 104 -4.66 -8.97 -9.60
CA HIS A 104 -4.34 -10.07 -8.73
C HIS A 104 -5.58 -10.45 -7.93
N THR A 105 -5.95 -11.73 -7.95
CA THR A 105 -7.04 -12.27 -7.16
C THR A 105 -6.53 -13.46 -6.37
N SER A 106 -6.74 -13.40 -5.05
CA SER A 106 -6.49 -14.49 -4.10
C SER A 106 -7.74 -14.72 -3.25
N PRO A 107 -7.84 -15.86 -2.55
CA PRO A 107 -8.95 -16.12 -1.62
C PRO A 107 -9.10 -15.07 -0.50
N GLN A 108 -8.01 -14.37 -0.18
CA GLN A 108 -7.93 -13.41 0.92
C GLN A 108 -8.16 -11.96 0.46
N SER A 109 -7.88 -11.67 -0.80
CA SER A 109 -7.85 -10.31 -1.31
C SER A 109 -7.91 -10.23 -2.83
N THR A 110 -8.37 -9.09 -3.31
CA THR A 110 -8.13 -8.66 -4.70
C THR A 110 -7.22 -7.44 -4.68
N ALA A 111 -6.28 -7.37 -5.61
CA ALA A 111 -5.43 -6.21 -5.80
C ALA A 111 -5.38 -5.87 -7.29
N SER A 112 -5.43 -4.59 -7.62
CA SER A 112 -5.33 -4.14 -9.00
C SER A 112 -4.49 -2.88 -9.11
N SER A 113 -3.93 -2.63 -10.29
CA SER A 113 -3.23 -1.39 -10.60
C SER A 113 -3.42 -1.07 -12.07
N ALA A 114 -3.73 0.20 -12.37
CA ALA A 114 -3.86 0.66 -13.76
C ALA A 114 -2.52 0.54 -14.50
N GLY A 115 -1.42 0.82 -13.82
CA GLY A 115 -0.09 0.65 -14.40
C GLY A 115 1.01 0.65 -13.35
N ALA A 116 2.09 -0.06 -13.64
CA ALA A 116 3.32 0.01 -12.88
C ALA A 116 4.50 0.22 -13.83
N SER A 117 5.42 1.12 -13.47
CA SER A 117 6.65 1.40 -14.19
C SER A 117 7.83 1.19 -13.26
N LEU A 118 8.71 0.26 -13.62
CA LEU A 118 9.94 -0.07 -12.91
C LEU A 118 11.12 0.37 -13.77
N THR A 119 11.88 1.36 -13.30
CA THR A 119 13.12 1.81 -13.95
C THR A 119 14.31 1.26 -13.18
N LEU A 120 15.17 0.52 -13.87
CA LEU A 120 16.35 -0.13 -13.30
C LEU A 120 17.61 0.66 -13.62
N TRP A 121 18.31 1.10 -12.57
CA TRP A 121 19.52 1.90 -12.66
C TRP A 121 20.75 1.02 -12.73
N LEU A 122 21.71 1.39 -13.58
CA LEU A 122 23.03 0.76 -13.62
C LEU A 122 23.97 1.56 -12.71
N PHE A 123 24.52 0.93 -11.67
CA PHE A 123 25.45 1.55 -10.72
C PHE A 123 24.95 2.90 -10.16
N PRO A 124 23.86 2.90 -9.36
CA PRO A 124 23.25 4.14 -8.85
C PRO A 124 24.23 5.05 -8.12
N TYR A 125 25.19 4.46 -7.39
CA TYR A 125 26.26 5.18 -6.70
C TYR A 125 27.22 5.87 -7.66
N ALA A 126 27.65 5.21 -8.74
CA ALA A 126 28.60 5.73 -9.72
C ALA A 126 28.10 7.04 -10.38
N PHE A 127 26.81 7.09 -10.69
CA PHE A 127 26.22 8.23 -11.37
C PHE A 127 25.65 9.29 -10.42
N ARG A 128 25.64 9.04 -9.10
CA ARG A 128 25.05 9.93 -8.08
C ARG A 128 23.65 10.40 -8.46
N PHE A 129 22.87 9.55 -9.11
CA PHE A 129 21.53 9.90 -9.56
C PHE A 129 20.48 9.62 -8.47
N THR A 130 20.68 8.58 -7.67
CA THR A 130 19.78 8.17 -6.58
C THR A 130 20.52 8.12 -5.24
N ALA A 131 19.84 7.84 -4.14
CA ALA A 131 20.47 7.59 -2.83
C ALA A 131 21.02 6.15 -2.71
N GLY A 132 21.46 5.57 -3.83
CA GLY A 132 21.92 4.18 -3.89
C GLY A 132 20.82 3.16 -4.22
N THR A 133 19.59 3.59 -4.49
CA THR A 133 18.52 2.69 -4.92
C THR A 133 18.77 2.19 -6.35
N CYS A 134 18.64 0.89 -6.54
CA CYS A 134 18.84 0.20 -7.81
C CYS A 134 17.62 0.30 -8.72
N ALA A 135 16.46 0.61 -8.14
CA ALA A 135 15.19 0.67 -8.84
C ALA A 135 14.38 1.90 -8.45
N ARG A 136 13.62 2.43 -9.41
CA ARG A 136 12.51 3.35 -9.15
C ARG A 136 11.22 2.69 -9.62
N VAL A 137 10.28 2.53 -8.71
CA VAL A 137 8.95 1.96 -8.95
C VAL A 137 7.96 3.10 -8.93
N GLN A 138 7.15 3.22 -9.98
CA GLN A 138 5.97 4.07 -10.02
C GLN A 138 4.75 3.18 -10.18
N ILE A 139 3.75 3.34 -9.32
CA ILE A 139 2.50 2.59 -9.37
C ILE A 139 1.35 3.57 -9.51
N ASP A 140 0.50 3.32 -10.49
CA ASP A 140 -0.65 4.14 -10.81
C ASP A 140 -1.94 3.43 -10.39
N ASP A 141 -2.79 4.16 -9.66
CA ASP A 141 -4.11 3.73 -9.17
C ASP A 141 -4.08 2.31 -8.56
N PHE A 142 -3.29 2.14 -7.51
CA PHE A 142 -3.17 0.88 -6.79
C PHE A 142 -4.39 0.67 -5.87
N ARG A 143 -5.10 -0.44 -6.05
CA ARG A 143 -6.29 -0.76 -5.26
C ARG A 143 -6.13 -2.13 -4.64
N VAL A 144 -6.46 -2.26 -3.36
CA VAL A 144 -6.39 -3.50 -2.59
C VAL A 144 -7.68 -3.63 -1.81
N ARG A 145 -8.42 -4.71 -2.06
CA ARG A 145 -9.60 -5.07 -1.29
C ARG A 145 -9.33 -6.36 -0.53
N VAL A 146 -9.27 -6.26 0.79
CA VAL A 146 -9.12 -7.38 1.71
C VAL A 146 -10.51 -7.80 2.20
N PHE A 147 -10.84 -9.07 2.11
CA PHE A 147 -12.19 -9.53 2.44
C PHE A 147 -12.43 -9.61 3.95
N ASP A 148 -11.46 -10.09 4.71
CA ASP A 148 -11.54 -10.24 6.17
C ASP A 148 -10.20 -9.87 6.81
N SER A 149 -10.23 -8.99 7.82
CA SER A 149 -9.05 -8.59 8.59
C SER A 149 -8.30 -9.77 9.21
N LYS A 150 -8.99 -10.86 9.56
CA LYS A 150 -8.37 -12.08 10.10
C LYS A 150 -7.51 -12.83 9.10
N SER A 151 -7.82 -12.69 7.82
CA SER A 151 -7.16 -13.41 6.73
C SER A 151 -6.35 -12.46 5.85
N THR A 152 -5.76 -11.42 6.45
CA THR A 152 -4.98 -10.42 5.72
C THR A 152 -3.79 -11.10 5.01
N PRO A 153 -3.55 -10.83 3.71
CA PRO A 153 -2.39 -11.37 3.01
C PRO A 153 -1.09 -10.94 3.69
N ARG A 154 -0.14 -11.87 3.86
CA ARG A 154 1.15 -11.62 4.56
C ARG A 154 1.90 -10.37 4.09
N TRP A 155 1.83 -10.03 2.80
CA TRP A 155 2.49 -8.84 2.26
C TRP A 155 1.79 -7.54 2.71
N VAL A 156 0.45 -7.55 2.84
CA VAL A 156 -0.31 -6.42 3.42
C VAL A 156 0.02 -6.30 4.90
N GLU A 157 0.12 -7.43 5.62
CA GLU A 157 0.53 -7.44 7.03
C GLU A 157 1.92 -6.85 7.23
N ALA A 158 2.88 -7.22 6.37
CA ALA A 158 4.23 -6.67 6.41
C ALA A 158 4.26 -5.16 6.13
N LEU A 159 3.53 -4.69 5.11
CA LEU A 159 3.41 -3.25 4.83
C LEU A 159 2.79 -2.50 6.01
N ARG A 160 1.71 -3.05 6.59
CA ARG A 160 1.06 -2.51 7.78
C ARG A 160 2.03 -2.44 8.96
N GLY A 161 2.76 -3.52 9.24
CA GLY A 161 3.76 -3.57 10.31
C GLY A 161 4.86 -2.51 10.13
N ASN A 162 5.40 -2.37 8.92
CA ASN A 162 6.40 -1.36 8.62
C ASN A 162 5.86 0.06 8.79
N LEU A 163 4.62 0.32 8.36
CA LEU A 163 3.97 1.62 8.51
C LEU A 163 3.74 1.95 9.99
N ILE A 164 3.21 1.00 10.77
CA ILE A 164 2.95 1.20 12.21
C ILE A 164 4.25 1.44 12.96
N GLN A 165 5.27 0.61 12.72
CA GLN A 165 6.58 0.82 13.31
C GLN A 165 7.15 2.19 12.90
N THR A 166 6.94 2.62 11.67
CA THR A 166 7.40 3.94 11.20
C THR A 166 6.66 5.05 11.92
N MET A 167 5.34 4.97 12.08
CA MET A 167 4.56 5.94 12.86
C MET A 167 5.00 6.01 14.32
N LEU A 168 5.40 4.89 14.90
CA LEU A 168 5.73 4.81 16.33
C LEU A 168 7.20 5.13 16.65
N LYS A 169 8.14 4.79 15.77
CA LYS A 169 9.59 4.99 15.97
C LYS A 169 10.21 6.05 15.05
N GLY A 170 9.48 6.49 14.04
CA GLY A 170 9.96 7.44 13.06
C GLY A 170 9.96 8.87 13.58
N GLU A 171 10.74 9.70 12.91
CA GLU A 171 10.81 11.13 13.13
C GLU A 171 9.82 11.82 12.18
N ILE A 172 8.77 12.43 12.73
CA ILE A 172 7.82 13.22 11.94
C ILE A 172 8.55 14.47 11.45
N LEU A 173 8.72 14.59 10.14
CA LEU A 173 9.39 15.72 9.51
C LEU A 173 8.42 16.86 9.19
N ARG A 174 7.18 16.52 8.82
CA ARG A 174 6.14 17.47 8.41
C ARG A 174 4.74 16.86 8.55
N CYS A 175 3.77 17.67 8.96
CA CYS A 175 2.35 17.36 8.94
C CYS A 175 1.62 18.69 8.80
N ASP A 176 0.98 18.95 7.65
CA ASP A 176 0.42 20.27 7.36
C ASP A 176 -0.96 20.46 8.00
N ASP A 177 -1.82 19.45 7.86
CA ASP A 177 -3.16 19.44 8.45
C ASP A 177 -3.48 18.03 8.95
N PHE A 178 -4.17 17.96 10.08
CA PHE A 178 -4.64 16.74 10.69
C PHE A 178 -6.05 16.95 11.24
N LYS A 179 -7.03 16.31 10.61
CA LYS A 179 -8.44 16.41 11.02
C LYS A 179 -8.94 15.03 11.36
N THR A 180 -9.60 14.92 12.51
CA THR A 180 -10.33 13.73 12.89
C THR A 180 -11.75 14.10 13.27
N SER A 181 -12.70 13.27 12.88
CA SER A 181 -14.08 13.41 13.32
C SER A 181 -14.67 12.05 13.63
N VAL A 182 -15.49 12.03 14.66
CA VAL A 182 -16.24 10.86 15.10
C VAL A 182 -17.71 11.21 14.99
N HIS A 183 -18.45 10.39 14.26
CA HIS A 183 -19.88 10.53 14.07
C HIS A 183 -20.56 9.28 14.62
N PHE A 184 -21.59 9.50 15.43
CA PHE A 184 -22.46 8.45 15.94
C PHE A 184 -23.82 8.57 15.28
N GLY A 185 -24.41 7.43 14.91
CA GLY A 185 -25.71 7.35 14.26
C GLY A 185 -25.62 7.18 12.74
N VAL A 186 -26.78 7.14 12.08
CA VAL A 186 -26.90 6.90 10.64
C VAL A 186 -26.26 8.08 9.88
N PRO A 187 -25.18 7.88 9.09
CA PRO A 187 -24.50 8.99 8.43
C PRO A 187 -25.43 9.80 7.51
N ASP A 188 -25.26 11.12 7.43
CA ASP A 188 -26.14 11.99 6.62
C ASP A 188 -26.23 11.61 5.12
N ARG A 189 -25.23 10.88 4.59
CA ARG A 189 -25.26 10.33 3.21
C ARG A 189 -26.38 9.29 2.99
N TYR A 190 -27.05 8.85 4.05
CA TYR A 190 -28.20 7.95 4.00
C TYR A 190 -29.55 8.67 4.09
N LEU A 191 -29.58 10.01 4.06
CA LEU A 191 -30.82 10.77 3.93
C LEU A 191 -31.43 10.68 2.52
N SER A 192 -30.66 10.24 1.53
CA SER A 192 -31.20 10.00 0.20
C SER A 192 -32.22 8.84 0.24
N ARG A 193 -33.35 9.01 -0.44
CA ARG A 193 -34.43 8.00 -0.49
C ARG A 193 -33.91 6.63 -0.98
N ALA A 194 -33.02 6.63 -1.97
CA ALA A 194 -32.41 5.40 -2.49
C ALA A 194 -31.51 4.69 -1.47
N SER A 195 -30.85 5.44 -0.59
CA SER A 195 -30.04 4.88 0.48
C SER A 195 -30.91 4.22 1.55
N ARG A 196 -32.04 4.85 1.92
CA ARG A 196 -33.03 4.27 2.84
C ARG A 196 -33.67 3.00 2.30
N GLU A 197 -34.07 3.00 1.02
CA GLU A 197 -34.62 1.82 0.36
C GLU A 197 -33.62 0.64 0.35
N ARG A 198 -32.31 0.92 0.16
CA ARG A 198 -31.27 -0.11 0.31
C ARG A 198 -31.14 -0.62 1.74
N GLN A 199 -31.17 0.27 2.75
CA GLN A 199 -31.12 -0.14 4.16
C GLN A 199 -32.32 -1.00 4.56
N GLN A 200 -33.51 -0.68 4.06
CA GLN A 200 -34.71 -1.48 4.27
C GLN A 200 -34.58 -2.86 3.62
N MET A 201 -34.04 -2.95 2.41
CA MET A 201 -33.76 -4.24 1.76
C MET A 201 -32.67 -5.04 2.47
N GLU A 202 -31.66 -4.38 3.02
CA GLU A 202 -30.55 -5.01 3.75
C GLU A 202 -30.91 -5.33 5.22
N GLY A 203 -32.07 -4.87 5.72
CA GLY A 203 -32.50 -5.10 7.10
C GLY A 203 -31.70 -4.33 8.16
N VAL A 204 -31.01 -3.25 7.76
CA VAL A 204 -30.10 -2.46 8.62
C VAL A 204 -30.83 -1.26 9.27
N GLU A 205 -32.15 -1.17 9.09
CA GLU A 205 -32.96 -0.08 9.62
C GLU A 205 -32.94 -0.09 11.17
N GLY A 206 -32.37 0.96 11.77
CA GLY A 206 -32.27 1.12 13.23
C GLY A 206 -30.95 0.68 13.86
N MET A 207 -29.96 0.21 13.09
CA MET A 207 -28.63 -0.07 13.65
C MET A 207 -27.84 1.23 13.87
N GLU A 208 -27.29 1.37 15.07
CA GLU A 208 -26.37 2.46 15.38
C GLU A 208 -24.99 2.18 14.76
N GLU A 209 -24.59 3.05 13.83
CA GLU A 209 -23.25 3.03 13.23
C GLU A 209 -22.36 4.07 13.93
N MET A 210 -21.10 3.71 14.16
CA MET A 210 -20.03 4.64 14.52
C MET A 210 -19.12 4.82 13.30
N MET A 211 -18.86 6.06 12.92
CA MET A 211 -17.97 6.40 11.82
C MET A 211 -16.84 7.29 12.33
N ILE A 212 -15.61 6.81 12.17
CA ILE A 212 -14.39 7.59 12.44
C ILE A 212 -13.78 7.95 11.10
N THR A 213 -13.60 9.24 10.86
CA THR A 213 -12.88 9.77 9.71
C THR A 213 -11.62 10.49 10.18
N ALA A 214 -10.52 10.27 9.46
CA ALA A 214 -9.27 10.96 9.69
C ALA A 214 -8.68 11.39 8.35
N MET A 215 -8.29 12.65 8.26
CA MET A 215 -7.64 13.24 7.10
C MET A 215 -6.28 13.79 7.51
N LEU A 216 -5.25 13.46 6.75
CA LEU A 216 -3.90 14.00 6.92
C LEU A 216 -3.42 14.58 5.59
N ASP A 217 -2.92 15.82 5.61
CA ASP A 217 -2.32 16.45 4.44
C ASP A 217 -0.83 16.75 4.67
N GLY A 218 0.00 16.54 3.64
CA GLY A 218 1.43 16.83 3.67
C GLY A 218 2.22 16.02 4.71
N TYR A 219 1.81 14.79 5.02
CA TYR A 219 2.42 13.98 6.07
C TYR A 219 3.74 13.34 5.62
N HIS A 220 4.86 13.80 6.21
CA HIS A 220 6.19 13.27 5.96
C HIS A 220 6.78 12.68 7.24
N ILE A 221 7.20 11.42 7.19
CA ILE A 221 7.86 10.74 8.30
C ILE A 221 9.11 10.02 7.84
N LYS A 222 10.19 10.16 8.61
CA LYS A 222 11.45 9.48 8.39
C LYS A 222 11.53 8.24 9.28
N ASN A 223 11.71 7.07 8.70
CA ASN A 223 11.90 5.84 9.46
C ASN A 223 13.34 5.70 9.99
N TRP A 224 13.53 4.74 10.90
CA TRP A 224 14.85 4.42 11.48
C TRP A 224 15.85 3.86 10.45
N GLN A 225 15.39 3.46 9.25
CA GLN A 225 16.24 2.99 8.16
C GLN A 225 16.70 4.13 7.24
N GLY A 226 16.48 5.40 7.61
CA GLY A 226 16.89 6.55 6.81
C GLY A 226 16.05 6.74 5.54
N ARG A 227 14.80 6.27 5.54
CA ARG A 227 13.86 6.47 4.43
C ARG A 227 12.76 7.44 4.82
N ILE A 228 12.33 8.26 3.88
CA ILE A 228 11.20 9.17 4.04
C ILE A 228 9.98 8.56 3.37
N TYR A 229 8.90 8.45 4.15
CA TYR A 229 7.54 8.26 3.66
C TYR A 229 6.92 9.65 3.57
N ALA A 230 6.60 10.09 2.36
CA ALA A 230 5.91 11.34 2.11
C ALA A 230 4.53 11.04 1.51
N MET A 231 3.47 11.46 2.17
CA MET A 231 2.10 11.25 1.73
C MET A 231 1.48 12.62 1.47
N GLY A 232 1.01 12.86 0.25
CA GLY A 232 0.40 14.15 -0.11
C GLY A 232 -0.92 14.37 0.62
N CYS A 233 -1.79 13.36 0.59
CA CYS A 233 -3.06 13.35 1.30
C CYS A 233 -3.41 11.92 1.71
N VAL A 234 -3.92 11.74 2.92
CA VAL A 234 -4.39 10.48 3.48
C VAL A 234 -5.82 10.70 3.97
N ASP A 235 -6.78 9.97 3.42
CA ASP A 235 -8.15 9.94 3.87
C ASP A 235 -8.47 8.54 4.38
N MET A 236 -8.83 8.45 5.64
CA MET A 236 -9.15 7.21 6.32
C MET A 236 -10.58 7.28 6.84
N GLN A 237 -11.36 6.26 6.55
CA GLN A 237 -12.70 6.10 7.05
C GLN A 237 -12.86 4.70 7.62
N TRP A 238 -13.18 4.65 8.90
CA TRP A 238 -13.58 3.43 9.57
C TRP A 238 -15.05 3.54 9.98
N ARG A 239 -15.83 2.51 9.66
CA ARG A 239 -17.24 2.39 10.05
C ARG A 239 -17.41 1.12 10.84
N ASP A 240 -18.14 1.20 11.94
CA ASP A 240 -18.42 0.09 12.85
C ASP A 240 -19.92 0.03 13.10
N VAL A 241 -20.52 -1.15 12.97
CA VAL A 241 -21.91 -1.38 13.33
C VAL A 241 -21.91 -1.85 14.77
N LEU A 242 -22.40 -1.04 15.73
CA LEU A 242 -22.18 -1.34 17.16
C LEU A 242 -22.74 -2.68 17.63
N GLN A 243 -23.75 -3.21 16.94
CA GLN A 243 -24.38 -4.48 17.25
C GLN A 243 -23.64 -5.69 16.67
N GLU A 244 -22.84 -5.50 15.62
CA GLU A 244 -22.07 -6.57 14.97
C GLU A 244 -20.57 -6.35 15.17
N ASP A 245 -19.80 -7.41 15.43
CA ASP A 245 -18.31 -7.33 15.43
C ASP A 245 -17.77 -7.24 13.98
N ARG A 246 -18.34 -6.33 13.18
CA ARG A 246 -18.08 -6.15 11.75
C ARG A 246 -18.07 -4.66 11.41
N GLY A 247 -16.87 -4.17 11.13
CA GLY A 247 -16.67 -2.85 10.54
C GLY A 247 -16.28 -2.91 9.07
N ARG A 248 -16.30 -1.76 8.42
CA ARG A 248 -15.66 -1.53 7.11
C ARG A 248 -14.57 -0.48 7.28
N PHE A 249 -13.43 -0.72 6.65
CA PHE A 249 -12.32 0.23 6.68
C PHE A 249 -11.92 0.61 5.27
N VAL A 250 -11.74 1.89 5.02
CA VAL A 250 -11.27 2.43 3.73
C VAL A 250 -10.15 3.41 4.02
N LEU A 251 -9.05 3.27 3.29
CA LEU A 251 -7.88 4.14 3.35
C LEU A 251 -7.51 4.52 1.93
N ILE A 252 -7.48 5.83 1.66
CA ILE A 252 -7.08 6.40 0.39
C ILE A 252 -5.83 7.25 0.64
N VAL A 253 -4.73 6.90 -0.01
CA VAL A 253 -3.47 7.65 0.06
C VAL A 253 -3.17 8.21 -1.33
N LYS A 254 -2.99 9.52 -1.44
CA LYS A 254 -2.60 10.20 -2.68
C LYS A 254 -1.13 10.64 -2.60
N GLU A 255 -0.46 10.55 -3.75
CA GLU A 255 0.93 10.99 -3.93
C GLU A 255 1.92 10.38 -2.93
N GLY A 256 1.73 9.11 -2.59
CA GLY A 256 2.62 8.40 -1.67
C GLY A 256 4.01 8.23 -2.26
N ARG A 257 5.05 8.62 -1.52
CA ARG A 257 6.45 8.44 -1.88
C ARG A 257 7.18 7.72 -0.77
N TRP A 258 8.01 6.78 -1.15
CA TRP A 258 8.91 6.07 -0.24
C TRP A 258 10.32 6.15 -0.81
N ILE A 259 11.10 7.08 -0.28
CA ILE A 259 12.38 7.49 -0.88
C ILE A 259 13.50 7.26 0.13
N LYS A 260 14.61 6.67 -0.30
CA LYS A 260 15.82 6.58 0.53
C LYS A 260 16.49 7.96 0.63
N VAL A 261 16.83 8.39 1.84
CA VAL A 261 17.60 9.62 2.06
C VAL A 261 19.09 9.30 1.91
N ARG A 262 19.83 10.21 1.28
CA ARG A 262 21.29 10.12 1.25
C ARG A 262 21.86 10.36 2.63
N GLU A 263 22.75 9.48 3.06
CA GLU A 263 23.49 9.70 4.29
C GLU A 263 24.62 10.72 4.07
N ALA A 264 25.04 11.42 5.13
CA ALA A 264 26.03 12.50 5.02
C ALA A 264 27.37 12.01 4.41
N TYR A 265 27.79 10.78 4.72
CA TYR A 265 28.99 10.19 4.13
C TYR A 265 28.87 9.93 2.62
N GLU A 266 27.65 9.65 2.11
CA GLU A 266 27.40 9.47 0.68
C GLU A 266 27.55 10.80 -0.08
N LEU A 267 27.39 11.94 0.61
CA LEU A 267 27.54 13.29 0.04
C LEU A 267 28.97 13.83 0.08
N MET A 268 29.78 13.42 1.06
CA MET A 268 31.02 14.13 1.43
C MET A 268 32.24 13.88 0.52
N SER A 269 32.29 12.83 -0.30
CA SER A 269 33.53 12.49 -1.01
C SER A 269 33.35 12.34 -2.53
N PRO A 270 33.87 13.24 -3.38
CA PRO A 270 34.05 12.99 -4.81
C PRO A 270 35.04 11.84 -5.00
N ILE A 271 34.52 10.61 -5.06
CA ILE A 271 35.31 9.44 -5.43
C ILE A 271 35.64 9.57 -6.91
N ASN A 272 36.92 9.41 -7.26
CA ASN A 272 37.37 9.37 -8.65
C ASN A 272 36.59 8.26 -9.40
N PRO A 273 35.96 8.57 -10.55
CA PRO A 273 35.11 7.62 -11.28
C PRO A 273 35.85 6.31 -11.64
N TRP A 274 37.17 6.36 -11.83
CA TRP A 274 38.00 5.19 -12.10
C TRP A 274 38.06 4.18 -10.95
N TYR A 275 37.91 4.62 -9.70
CA TYR A 275 37.82 3.72 -8.54
C TYR A 275 36.37 3.31 -8.27
N GLN A 276 35.42 4.16 -8.64
CA GLN A 276 34.00 3.96 -8.34
C GLN A 276 33.36 2.86 -9.21
N ILE A 277 33.74 2.74 -10.48
CA ILE A 277 33.21 1.70 -11.37
C ILE A 277 33.66 0.30 -10.90
N PRO A 278 34.97 0.02 -10.69
CA PRO A 278 35.42 -1.28 -10.19
C PRO A 278 34.84 -1.62 -8.82
N SER A 279 34.78 -0.65 -7.89
CA SER A 279 34.18 -0.90 -6.58
C SER A 279 32.69 -1.23 -6.70
N SER A 280 31.94 -0.53 -7.56
CA SER A 280 30.53 -0.84 -7.82
C SER A 280 30.33 -2.23 -8.41
N ILE A 281 31.24 -2.70 -9.29
CA ILE A 281 31.22 -4.07 -9.83
C ILE A 281 31.49 -5.10 -8.72
N ILE A 282 32.46 -4.84 -7.85
CA ILE A 282 32.81 -5.72 -6.73
C ILE A 282 31.67 -5.79 -5.71
N HIS A 283 30.97 -4.68 -5.45
CA HIS A 283 29.85 -4.62 -4.51
C HIS A 283 28.52 -5.12 -5.11
N LEU A 284 28.39 -5.18 -6.44
CA LEU A 284 27.14 -5.57 -7.11
C LEU A 284 26.54 -6.89 -6.59
N PRO A 285 27.30 -8.01 -6.42
CA PRO A 285 26.72 -9.24 -5.90
C PRO A 285 26.16 -9.09 -4.48
N MET A 286 26.85 -8.33 -3.63
CA MET A 286 26.39 -8.06 -2.26
C MET A 286 25.13 -7.21 -2.28
N THR A 287 25.08 -6.16 -3.10
CA THR A 287 23.90 -5.32 -3.26
C THR A 287 22.71 -6.11 -3.83
N LEU A 288 22.94 -7.00 -4.81
CA LEU A 288 21.90 -7.88 -5.35
C LEU A 288 21.39 -8.86 -4.29
N TYR A 289 22.28 -9.42 -3.47
CA TYR A 289 21.90 -10.30 -2.37
C TYR A 289 21.09 -9.55 -1.30
N GLN A 290 21.50 -8.35 -0.91
CA GLN A 290 20.74 -7.49 -0.01
C GLN A 290 19.39 -7.09 -0.59
N THR A 291 19.34 -6.75 -1.89
CA THR A 291 18.10 -6.46 -2.61
C THR A 291 17.17 -7.67 -2.66
N TRP A 292 17.72 -8.88 -2.75
CA TRP A 292 16.94 -10.11 -2.72
C TRP A 292 16.33 -10.36 -1.33
N LEU A 293 17.10 -10.11 -0.27
CA LEU A 293 16.62 -10.25 1.11
C LEU A 293 15.60 -9.17 1.49
N ASP A 294 15.84 -7.94 1.07
CA ASP A 294 14.99 -6.78 1.34
C ASP A 294 14.80 -5.94 0.07
N PRO A 295 13.85 -6.32 -0.80
CA PRO A 295 13.59 -5.58 -2.04
C PRO A 295 13.07 -4.16 -1.80
N ALA A 296 12.47 -3.93 -0.63
CA ALA A 296 11.96 -2.63 -0.21
C ALA A 296 13.11 -1.64 0.03
N SER A 297 14.25 -2.09 0.54
CA SER A 297 15.44 -1.25 0.71
C SER A 297 16.06 -0.78 -0.62
N ALA A 298 15.92 -1.56 -1.68
CA ALA A 298 16.61 -1.33 -2.95
C ALA A 298 15.85 -0.43 -3.94
N ALA A 299 14.58 -0.15 -3.68
CA ALA A 299 13.70 0.56 -4.60
C ALA A 299 13.14 1.84 -3.99
N ASP A 300 13.16 2.94 -4.75
CA ASP A 300 12.32 4.10 -4.43
C ASP A 300 10.93 3.85 -5.01
N VAL A 301 9.88 4.04 -4.21
CA VAL A 301 8.49 3.78 -4.64
C VAL A 301 7.71 5.08 -4.69
N TYR A 302 7.00 5.29 -5.78
CA TYR A 302 6.06 6.38 -5.98
C TYR A 302 4.70 5.80 -6.33
N VAL A 303 3.65 6.16 -5.60
CA VAL A 303 2.29 5.70 -5.82
C VAL A 303 1.38 6.90 -5.97
N THR A 304 0.73 7.05 -7.13
CA THR A 304 -0.11 8.22 -7.39
C THR A 304 -1.38 8.19 -6.54
N THR A 305 -2.03 7.04 -6.45
CA THR A 305 -3.19 6.82 -5.58
C THR A 305 -3.17 5.37 -5.11
N THR A 306 -3.37 5.17 -3.83
CA THR A 306 -3.56 3.86 -3.19
C THR A 306 -4.93 3.84 -2.53
N ASN A 307 -5.76 2.84 -2.82
CA ASN A 307 -7.02 2.61 -2.15
C ASN A 307 -6.98 1.23 -1.49
N VAL A 308 -7.01 1.19 -0.16
CA VAL A 308 -7.10 -0.04 0.62
C VAL A 308 -8.47 -0.09 1.26
N SER A 309 -9.24 -1.14 0.97
CA SER A 309 -10.54 -1.38 1.58
C SER A 309 -10.59 -2.74 2.27
N TYR A 310 -11.17 -2.80 3.46
CA TYR A 310 -11.51 -4.02 4.16
C TYR A 310 -13.03 -4.16 4.21
N ASP A 311 -13.54 -5.29 3.73
CA ASP A 311 -14.99 -5.56 3.74
C ASP A 311 -15.49 -5.95 5.13
N GLN A 312 -14.69 -6.72 5.87
CA GLN A 312 -14.92 -7.08 7.27
C GLN A 312 -13.65 -6.72 8.05
N PHE A 313 -13.69 -5.59 8.74
CA PHE A 313 -12.61 -5.08 9.56
C PHE A 313 -13.01 -5.15 11.03
N ARG A 314 -12.25 -5.88 11.83
CA ARG A 314 -12.41 -5.88 13.29
C ARG A 314 -11.30 -5.06 13.91
N MET A 315 -11.65 -4.13 14.79
CA MET A 315 -10.62 -3.39 15.53
C MET A 315 -9.72 -4.30 16.37
N ARG A 316 -10.25 -5.40 16.90
CA ARG A 316 -9.45 -6.37 17.67
C ARG A 316 -8.35 -7.03 16.83
N ASP A 317 -8.57 -7.16 15.53
CA ASP A 317 -7.56 -7.69 14.60
C ASP A 317 -6.58 -6.62 14.14
N SER A 318 -6.81 -5.36 14.53
CA SER A 318 -5.85 -4.29 14.27
C SER A 318 -4.61 -4.54 15.12
N GLU A 319 -3.61 -5.10 14.46
CA GLU A 319 -2.25 -5.23 15.00
C GLU A 319 -1.72 -3.88 15.51
N LEU A 320 -2.27 -2.75 15.04
CA LEU A 320 -1.98 -1.41 15.55
C LEU A 320 -2.31 -1.26 17.03
N LEU A 321 -3.48 -1.72 17.50
CA LEU A 321 -3.80 -1.66 18.93
C LEU A 321 -2.86 -2.53 19.74
N ARG A 322 -2.55 -3.73 19.24
CA ARG A 322 -1.62 -4.64 19.89
C ARG A 322 -0.21 -4.04 19.96
N GLN A 323 0.32 -3.54 18.84
CA GLN A 323 1.66 -2.95 18.75
C GLN A 323 1.75 -1.62 19.48
N ALA A 324 0.73 -0.77 19.43
CA ALA A 324 0.66 0.45 20.21
C ALA A 324 0.64 0.11 21.71
N SER A 325 -0.09 -0.92 22.14
CA SER A 325 -0.08 -1.35 23.54
C SER A 325 1.29 -1.92 23.96
N LEU A 326 1.91 -2.76 23.12
CA LEU A 326 3.26 -3.28 23.38
C LEU A 326 4.31 -2.18 23.43
N LEU A 327 4.28 -1.22 22.50
CA LEU A 327 5.20 -0.09 22.51
C LEU A 327 4.90 0.92 23.63
N ALA A 328 3.63 1.07 24.02
CA ALA A 328 3.28 1.84 25.20
C ALA A 328 3.85 1.19 26.46
N VAL A 329 3.87 -0.15 26.55
CA VAL A 329 4.51 -0.90 27.64
C VAL A 329 6.04 -0.79 27.58
N GLU A 330 6.65 -1.01 26.42
CA GLU A 330 8.11 -0.92 26.23
C GLU A 330 8.63 0.51 26.51
N ASN A 331 7.85 1.53 26.14
CA ASN A 331 8.19 2.94 26.36
C ASN A 331 7.48 3.55 27.58
N ALA A 332 6.78 2.77 28.41
CA ALA A 332 6.07 3.26 29.60
C ALA A 332 7.04 3.97 30.56
N TRP A 333 8.29 3.51 30.60
CA TRP A 333 9.34 4.14 31.39
C TRP A 333 9.77 5.52 30.86
N ILE A 334 9.57 5.78 29.56
CA ILE A 334 9.87 7.06 28.90
C ILE A 334 8.68 8.02 29.01
N PHE A 335 7.44 7.51 29.01
CA PHE A 335 6.19 8.28 28.98
C PHE A 335 5.43 8.34 30.33
N GLY A 336 6.08 8.01 31.45
CA GLY A 336 5.50 7.76 32.78
C GLY A 336 4.77 8.92 33.49
N GLY A 337 4.00 9.75 32.77
CA GLY A 337 3.12 10.76 33.37
C GLY A 337 1.91 11.19 32.53
N ILE A 338 1.77 10.79 31.25
CA ILE A 338 0.70 11.34 30.37
C ILE A 338 -0.41 10.33 30.03
N ILE A 339 -0.14 9.01 30.05
CA ILE A 339 -1.10 8.01 29.52
C ILE A 339 -2.03 7.41 30.60
N GLU A 340 -1.81 7.68 31.89
CA GLU A 340 -2.51 6.97 32.99
C GLU A 340 -4.02 7.29 33.12
N GLY A 341 -4.58 8.33 32.48
CA GLY A 341 -5.91 8.83 32.88
C GLY A 341 -7.15 8.31 32.13
N LEU A 342 -7.09 8.08 30.80
CA LEU A 342 -8.33 7.86 30.03
C LEU A 342 -8.15 7.00 28.77
N ALA A 343 -7.10 7.27 27.98
CA ALA A 343 -6.82 6.53 26.75
C ALA A 343 -6.35 5.10 27.04
N GLY A 344 -5.49 4.93 28.07
CA GLY A 344 -5.02 3.61 28.51
C GLY A 344 -6.15 2.70 28.97
N ASP A 345 -7.12 3.24 29.71
CA ASP A 345 -8.21 2.46 30.29
C ASP A 345 -9.26 2.03 29.23
N LEU A 346 -9.56 2.90 28.26
CA LEU A 346 -10.41 2.56 27.10
C LEU A 346 -9.75 1.53 26.18
N LEU A 347 -8.44 1.64 25.94
CA LEU A 347 -7.68 0.70 25.10
C LEU A 347 -7.53 -0.68 25.77
N MET A 348 -7.23 -0.71 27.06
CA MET A 348 -7.03 -1.95 27.82
C MET A 348 -8.34 -2.68 28.09
N ARG A 349 -9.47 -1.97 28.26
CA ARG A 349 -10.80 -2.60 28.37
C ARG A 349 -11.26 -3.24 27.05
N LYS A 350 -10.93 -2.67 25.89
CA LYS A 350 -11.25 -3.28 24.58
C LYS A 350 -10.38 -4.51 24.25
N ALA A 351 -9.18 -4.63 24.83
CA ALA A 351 -8.26 -5.74 24.59
C ALA A 351 -8.58 -7.02 25.38
N ARG A 352 -9.50 -7.00 26.36
CA ARG A 352 -9.88 -8.19 27.12
C ARG A 352 -10.92 -9.03 26.36
N PRO A 353 -10.65 -10.31 26.05
CA PRO A 353 -11.66 -11.19 25.49
C PRO A 353 -12.73 -11.51 26.55
N GLY A 354 -14.00 -11.15 26.28
CA GLY A 354 -15.16 -11.60 27.07
C GLY A 354 -15.97 -10.54 27.85
N GLY A 355 -15.68 -9.24 27.73
CA GLY A 355 -16.47 -8.19 28.38
C GLY A 355 -17.76 -7.85 27.62
N CYS A 356 -18.92 -8.01 28.24
CA CYS A 356 -20.22 -7.57 27.71
C CYS A 356 -20.30 -6.03 27.70
N TYR A 357 -20.78 -5.45 26.60
CA TYR A 357 -20.58 -4.04 26.22
C TYR A 357 -21.73 -3.09 26.65
N THR A 358 -22.86 -3.62 27.11
CA THR A 358 -24.13 -2.87 27.12
C THR A 358 -24.29 -1.86 28.26
N ASP A 359 -23.63 -2.05 29.40
CA ASP A 359 -24.05 -1.32 30.61
C ASP A 359 -23.27 -0.01 30.83
N ALA A 360 -22.05 0.11 30.31
CA ALA A 360 -21.16 1.24 30.63
C ALA A 360 -21.32 2.48 29.73
N VAL A 361 -21.81 2.32 28.49
CA VAL A 361 -22.00 3.44 27.55
C VAL A 361 -23.32 4.18 27.81
N LEU A 362 -24.33 3.46 28.32
CA LEU A 362 -25.63 4.06 28.63
C LEU A 362 -25.58 4.97 29.88
N GLU A 363 -24.68 4.70 30.84
CA GLU A 363 -24.50 5.52 32.05
C GLU A 363 -23.70 6.80 31.82
N THR A 364 -22.90 6.90 30.74
CA THR A 364 -22.02 8.07 30.50
C THR A 364 -22.61 9.08 29.52
N VAL A 365 -23.64 8.73 28.75
CA VAL A 365 -24.26 9.62 27.75
C VAL A 365 -25.50 10.36 28.29
N THR A 366 -26.02 9.96 29.46
CA THR A 366 -27.25 10.53 30.05
C THR A 366 -27.06 11.85 30.81
N GLU A 367 -25.84 12.34 31.02
CA GLU A 367 -25.61 13.62 31.72
C GLU A 367 -24.75 14.60 30.92
N SER A 368 -25.36 15.35 30.01
CA SER A 368 -24.84 16.66 29.59
C SER A 368 -25.97 17.57 29.11
N PRO A 369 -26.36 18.59 29.89
CA PRO A 369 -27.33 19.59 29.48
C PRO A 369 -26.58 20.81 28.94
N ASP A 370 -26.32 20.88 27.64
CA ASP A 370 -26.17 22.18 26.97
C ASP A 370 -26.33 22.09 25.45
N ARG A 371 -27.55 22.42 24.98
CA ARG A 371 -27.90 22.61 23.56
C ARG A 371 -28.07 24.10 23.29
N LYS A 372 -27.00 24.80 22.93
CA LYS A 372 -27.07 26.05 22.14
C LYS A 372 -25.86 26.16 21.20
N GLY A 373 -26.12 26.11 19.89
CA GLY A 373 -25.16 26.58 18.88
C GLY A 373 -25.06 25.70 17.64
N LEU A 374 -26.06 25.75 16.75
CA LEU A 374 -26.04 25.04 15.45
C LEU A 374 -26.34 26.01 14.30
N ALA A 375 -25.59 27.11 14.25
CA ALA A 375 -25.67 28.12 13.18
C ALA A 375 -24.39 28.20 12.31
N GLY A 376 -23.29 27.54 12.71
CA GLY A 376 -22.01 27.57 11.97
C GLY A 376 -21.89 26.58 10.81
N THR A 377 -22.64 25.47 10.84
CA THR A 377 -22.44 24.31 9.96
C THR A 377 -22.95 24.48 8.52
N ARG A 378 -23.81 25.47 8.25
CA ARG A 378 -24.36 25.67 6.88
C ARG A 378 -23.37 26.29 5.90
N ARG A 379 -22.35 27.01 6.37
CA ARG A 379 -21.35 27.67 5.50
C ARG A 379 -20.26 26.69 5.07
N GLU A 380 -19.87 25.78 5.95
CA GLU A 380 -18.90 24.71 5.67
C GLU A 380 -19.51 23.62 4.77
N GLN A 381 -20.79 23.30 4.93
CA GLN A 381 -21.50 22.35 4.05
C GLN A 381 -21.60 22.82 2.60
N ARG A 382 -21.84 24.12 2.33
CA ARG A 382 -21.86 24.64 0.95
C ARG A 382 -20.50 24.54 0.26
N CYS A 383 -19.42 24.78 1.00
CA CYS A 383 -18.06 24.73 0.47
C CYS A 383 -17.67 23.30 0.05
N LEU A 384 -18.10 22.29 0.82
CA LEU A 384 -17.84 20.89 0.50
C LEU A 384 -18.70 20.35 -0.65
N GLU A 385 -19.92 20.85 -0.82
CA GLU A 385 -20.80 20.49 -1.94
C GLU A 385 -20.31 21.08 -3.27
N GLU A 386 -19.85 22.34 -3.28
CA GLU A 386 -19.25 22.97 -4.48
C GLU A 386 -17.98 22.22 -4.94
N VAL A 387 -17.10 21.84 -4.01
CA VAL A 387 -15.88 21.07 -4.33
C VAL A 387 -16.22 19.66 -4.82
N ALA A 388 -17.32 19.06 -4.36
CA ALA A 388 -17.77 17.75 -4.81
C ALA A 388 -18.39 17.79 -6.23
N GLU A 389 -19.09 18.87 -6.59
CA GLU A 389 -19.62 19.08 -7.94
C GLU A 389 -18.52 19.39 -8.95
N GLU A 390 -17.53 20.22 -8.57
CA GLU A 390 -16.39 20.55 -9.43
C GLU A 390 -15.55 19.30 -9.76
N ASN A 391 -15.35 18.41 -8.77
CA ASN A 391 -14.68 17.12 -8.99
C ASN A 391 -15.51 16.15 -9.87
N ARG A 392 -16.84 16.24 -9.88
CA ARG A 392 -17.69 15.43 -10.79
C ARG A 392 -17.61 15.92 -12.23
N ALA A 393 -17.51 17.24 -12.44
CA ALA A 393 -17.37 17.82 -13.78
C ALA A 393 -16.04 17.44 -14.45
N LEU A 394 -14.97 17.26 -13.67
CA LEU A 394 -13.65 16.87 -14.16
C LEU A 394 -13.55 15.38 -14.58
N VAL A 395 -14.45 14.52 -14.08
CA VAL A 395 -14.41 13.06 -14.34
C VAL A 395 -15.13 12.66 -15.65
N HIS A 396 -15.95 13.55 -16.22
CA HIS A 396 -16.65 13.28 -17.49
C HIS A 396 -16.50 14.41 -18.52
N PRO A 397 -15.32 14.62 -19.13
CA PRO A 397 -15.24 15.47 -20.30
C PRO A 397 -15.72 14.66 -21.52
N ASN A 398 -16.82 15.12 -22.13
CA ASN A 398 -17.31 14.76 -23.46
C ASN A 398 -18.15 13.48 -23.62
N GLY A 399 -19.47 13.71 -23.63
CA GLY A 399 -20.48 12.85 -24.24
C GLY A 399 -21.50 13.67 -25.04
N ARG A 400 -21.05 14.53 -25.97
CA ARG A 400 -21.89 15.11 -27.03
C ARG A 400 -21.30 14.75 -28.38
N VAL A 401 -21.71 13.61 -28.92
CA VAL A 401 -21.61 13.32 -30.36
C VAL A 401 -22.95 13.75 -30.96
N GLY A 402 -22.89 14.69 -31.88
CA GLY A 402 -24.05 15.33 -32.52
C GLY A 402 -24.89 14.37 -33.34
N LYS A 403 -26.20 14.62 -33.33
CA LYS A 403 -27.08 14.36 -34.46
C LYS A 403 -27.27 15.69 -35.17
N GLU A 404 -26.76 15.80 -36.38
CA GLU A 404 -27.33 16.51 -37.53
C GLU A 404 -26.61 16.03 -38.79
#